data_AF-A0ABD1N585-F1
#
_entry.id   AF-A0ABD1N585-F1
#
_cell.length_a   1.000
_cell.length_b   1.000
_cell.length_c   1.000
_cell.angle_alpha   90.00
_cell.angle_beta   90.00
_cell.angle_gamma   90.00
#
_symmetry.space_group_name_H-M   'P 1'
#
loop_
_entity.id
_entity.type
_entity.pdbx_description
1 polymer ?
#
loop_
_entity_poly.entity_id
_entity_poly.type
_entity_poly.pdbx_seq_one_letter_code
_entity_poly.pdbx_strand_id
1 'polypeptide(L)'
;MVLKSKPLFLVFFILVCQPSQGLWEEGSTRRLSRHKVNPTCGELVLKSQCSENSKCRWCTSDDLDDLCFSKSEALRLPHQVFSCAFIP
;
A
#
# COMPACT_ATOMS: atom_id res chain seq x y z
N MET A 1 21.89 -0.22 -19.02
CA MET A 1 22.90 -1.25 -18.66
C MET A 1 24.04 -0.58 -17.91
N VAL A 2 24.61 -1.29 -16.93
CA VAL A 2 25.73 -0.91 -16.01
C VAL A 2 25.29 -0.01 -14.85
N LEU A 3 24.74 -0.54 -13.74
CA LEU A 3 25.34 -1.38 -12.68
C LEU A 3 26.46 -0.66 -11.89
N LYS A 4 26.12 -0.16 -10.69
CA LYS A 4 27.08 0.08 -9.60
C LYS A 4 26.44 -0.33 -8.28
N SER A 5 26.35 -1.64 -8.15
CA SER A 5 26.13 -2.38 -6.91
C SER A 5 26.84 -1.70 -5.74
N LYS A 6 26.07 -1.32 -4.73
CA LYS A 6 26.59 -1.06 -3.38
C LYS A 6 25.96 -2.15 -2.50
N PRO A 7 26.66 -3.28 -2.26
CA PRO A 7 26.17 -4.28 -1.31
C PRO A 7 25.92 -3.65 0.08
N LEU A 8 26.56 -2.51 0.36
CA LEU A 8 26.34 -1.70 1.55
C LEU A 8 24.91 -1.14 1.67
N PHE A 9 24.23 -0.80 0.56
CA PHE A 9 22.87 -0.24 0.61
C PHE A 9 21.82 -1.32 0.90
N LEU A 10 21.99 -2.50 0.29
CA LEU A 10 21.21 -3.70 0.61
C LEU A 10 21.43 -4.14 2.06
N VAL A 11 22.68 -4.14 2.54
CA VAL A 11 23.00 -4.50 3.93
C VAL A 11 22.40 -3.50 4.93
N PHE A 12 22.37 -2.20 4.61
CA PHE A 12 21.74 -1.18 5.45
C PHE A 12 20.21 -1.37 5.52
N PHE A 13 19.56 -1.70 4.40
CA PHE A 13 18.13 -2.01 4.38
C PHE A 13 17.79 -3.25 5.23
N ILE A 14 18.62 -4.30 5.17
CA ILE A 14 18.46 -5.52 5.96
C ILE A 14 18.72 -5.29 7.46
N LEU A 15 19.69 -4.44 7.83
CA LEU A 15 19.99 -4.12 9.23
C LEU A 15 18.95 -3.17 9.87
N VAL A 16 18.36 -2.25 9.10
CA VAL A 16 17.31 -1.34 9.58
C VAL A 16 15.93 -2.04 9.61
N CYS A 17 15.68 -3.03 8.74
CA CYS A 17 14.56 -3.96 8.82
C CYS A 17 14.79 -5.07 9.85
N GLN A 18 15.35 -4.76 11.03
CA GLN A 18 15.08 -5.62 12.18
C GLN A 18 13.54 -5.68 12.33
N PRO A 19 12.95 -6.88 12.27
CA PRO A 19 11.51 -7.04 12.30
C PRO A 19 11.04 -6.73 13.71
N SER A 20 10.78 -5.48 14.04
CA SER A 20 9.69 -5.21 14.97
C SER A 20 8.47 -5.77 14.27
N GLN A 21 8.04 -6.95 14.73
CA GLN A 21 6.88 -7.69 14.30
C GLN A 21 5.65 -6.79 14.44
N GLY A 22 5.49 -5.87 13.49
CA GLY A 22 4.22 -5.29 13.13
C GLY A 22 3.48 -6.38 12.42
N LEU A 23 2.93 -7.29 13.21
CA LEU A 23 1.54 -7.72 13.09
C LEU A 23 0.80 -6.87 12.05
N TRP A 24 0.91 -7.28 10.78
CA TRP A 24 -0.07 -6.95 9.77
C TRP A 24 -1.24 -7.87 10.10
N GLU A 25 -1.91 -7.51 11.21
CA GLU A 25 -3.04 -8.25 11.72
C GLU A 25 -4.16 -8.11 10.70
N GLU A 26 -4.30 -9.21 9.99
CA GLU A 26 -5.56 -9.90 9.79
C GLU A 26 -6.61 -9.11 9.02
N GLY A 27 -6.73 -9.51 7.74
CA GLY A 27 -8.02 -9.62 7.10
C GLY A 27 -8.97 -10.37 8.05
N SER A 28 -9.76 -9.60 8.79
CA SER A 28 -10.68 -10.06 9.82
C SER A 28 -11.72 -10.97 9.18
N THR A 29 -11.53 -12.27 9.36
CA THR A 29 -12.55 -13.29 9.09
C THR A 29 -13.65 -13.19 10.15
N ARG A 30 -14.57 -12.22 10.02
CA ARG A 30 -15.83 -12.25 10.77
C ARG A 30 -17.05 -11.88 9.94
N ARG A 31 -17.84 -12.93 9.71
CA ARG A 31 -19.29 -12.99 9.47
C ARG A 31 -19.77 -12.72 8.05
N LEU A 32 -20.30 -13.79 7.45
CA LEU A 32 -21.50 -13.77 6.61
C LEU A 32 -22.52 -12.77 7.16
N SER A 33 -22.64 -11.62 6.50
CA SER A 33 -23.85 -10.82 6.55
C SER A 33 -23.99 -10.14 5.21
N ARG A 34 -25.12 -10.40 4.55
CA ARG A 34 -25.57 -9.74 3.33
C ARG A 34 -25.88 -8.28 3.65
N HIS A 35 -24.83 -7.51 3.89
CA HIS A 35 -24.81 -6.06 3.89
C HIS A 35 -24.12 -5.67 2.58
N LYS A 36 -24.45 -4.52 2.01
CA LYS A 36 -23.71 -3.95 0.87
C LYS A 36 -22.30 -3.59 1.37
N VAL A 37 -21.42 -4.59 1.45
CA VAL A 37 -20.01 -4.44 1.83
C VAL A 37 -19.39 -3.64 0.71
N ASN A 38 -19.16 -2.36 0.96
CA ASN A 38 -18.27 -1.58 0.10
C ASN A 38 -16.92 -2.30 0.14
N PRO A 39 -16.34 -2.69 -1.00
CA PRO A 39 -15.08 -3.41 -1.03
C PRO A 39 -14.03 -2.64 -0.23
N THR A 40 -13.18 -3.38 0.50
CA THR A 40 -12.07 -2.75 1.20
C THR A 40 -11.13 -2.14 0.16
N CYS A 41 -10.47 -1.01 0.45
CA CYS A 41 -9.65 -0.31 -0.56
C CYS A 41 -8.60 -1.24 -1.20
N GLY A 42 -8.02 -2.16 -0.43
CA GLY A 42 -7.04 -3.14 -0.92
C GLY A 42 -7.59 -4.17 -1.92
N GLU A 43 -8.91 -4.38 -1.98
CA GLU A 43 -9.55 -5.25 -2.98
C GLU A 43 -9.74 -4.54 -4.33
N LEU A 44 -9.61 -3.21 -4.36
CA LEU A 44 -9.82 -2.39 -5.54
C LEU A 44 -8.53 -2.29 -6.38
N VAL A 45 -8.37 -3.22 -7.32
CA VAL A 45 -7.19 -3.28 -8.20
C VAL A 45 -7.28 -2.29 -9.38
N LEU A 46 -8.47 -1.72 -9.64
CA LEU A 46 -8.64 -0.73 -10.70
C LEU A 46 -8.72 0.69 -10.13
N LYS A 47 -7.93 1.59 -10.72
CA LYS A 47 -7.91 3.02 -10.37
C LYS A 47 -9.29 3.66 -10.40
N SER A 48 -10.13 3.31 -11.39
CA SER A 48 -11.49 3.84 -11.51
C SER A 48 -12.31 3.50 -10.26
N GLN A 49 -12.35 2.23 -9.88
CA GLN A 49 -13.08 1.76 -8.70
C GLN A 49 -12.49 2.35 -7.40
N CYS A 50 -11.17 2.46 -7.31
CA CYS A 50 -10.51 3.11 -6.17
C CYS A 50 -10.89 4.58 -6.05
N SER A 51 -10.98 5.29 -7.18
CA SER A 51 -11.29 6.72 -7.25
C SER A 51 -12.78 7.02 -7.02
N GLU A 52 -13.66 6.04 -7.15
CA GLU A 52 -15.08 6.18 -6.81
C GLU A 52 -15.32 6.25 -5.29
N ASN A 53 -14.34 5.80 -4.48
CA ASN A 53 -14.45 5.79 -3.04
C ASN A 53 -13.55 6.88 -2.41
N SER A 54 -14.17 7.93 -1.87
CA SER A 54 -13.46 9.04 -1.22
C SER A 54 -12.66 8.65 0.03
N LYS A 55 -12.88 7.44 0.58
CA LYS A 55 -12.09 6.89 1.69
C LYS A 55 -10.80 6.23 1.22
N CYS A 56 -10.67 5.95 -0.07
CA CYS A 56 -9.53 5.31 -0.68
C CYS A 56 -8.63 6.33 -1.41
N ARG A 57 -7.40 5.90 -1.67
CA ARG A 57 -6.35 6.65 -2.36
C ARG A 57 -5.62 5.71 -3.29
N TRP A 58 -5.58 6.09 -4.56
CA TRP A 58 -4.74 5.42 -5.54
C TRP A 58 -3.31 5.87 -5.36
N CYS A 59 -2.40 4.94 -5.09
CA CYS A 59 -0.99 5.19 -4.91
C CYS A 59 -0.20 4.46 -5.99
N THR A 60 0.69 5.19 -6.65
CA THR A 60 1.55 4.70 -7.73
C THR A 60 3.00 4.64 -7.27
N SER A 61 3.78 3.74 -7.85
CA SER A 61 5.21 3.58 -7.60
C SER A 61 5.92 3.27 -8.92
N ASP A 62 7.16 3.71 -9.07
CA ASP A 62 7.95 3.42 -10.27
C ASP A 62 8.48 1.97 -10.27
N ASP A 63 8.67 1.39 -9.07
CA ASP A 63 9.27 0.06 -8.88
C ASP A 63 8.25 -1.01 -8.45
N LEU A 64 7.05 -0.62 -8.02
CA LEU A 64 5.99 -1.51 -7.52
C LEU A 64 4.69 -1.27 -8.27
N ASP A 65 3.77 -2.23 -8.20
CA ASP A 65 2.44 -2.07 -8.78
C ASP A 65 1.67 -0.91 -8.15
N ASP A 66 0.82 -0.29 -8.96
CA ASP A 66 -0.17 0.66 -8.47
C ASP A 66 -1.21 -0.04 -7.61
N LEU A 67 -1.49 0.53 -6.44
CA LEU A 67 -2.35 -0.08 -5.43
C LEU A 67 -3.31 0.94 -4.84
N CYS A 68 -4.46 0.45 -4.39
CA CYS A 68 -5.46 1.26 -3.72
C CYS A 68 -5.36 1.07 -2.20
N PHE A 69 -5.15 2.16 -1.48
CA PHE A 69 -5.00 2.18 -0.02
C PHE A 69 -6.10 3.01 0.63
N SER A 70 -6.41 2.74 1.90
CA SER A 70 -7.22 3.69 2.67
C SER A 70 -6.45 5.00 2.89
N LYS A 71 -7.17 6.09 3.16
CA LYS A 71 -6.56 7.40 3.46
C LYS A 71 -5.52 7.33 4.58
N SER A 72 -5.76 6.52 5.61
CA SER A 72 -4.84 6.33 6.74
C SER A 72 -3.58 5.55 6.37
N GLU A 73 -3.71 4.54 5.51
CA GLU A 73 -2.57 3.76 5.03
C GLU A 73 -1.71 4.58 4.07
N ALA A 74 -2.34 5.26 3.12
CA ALA A 74 -1.66 6.14 2.16
C ALA A 74 -0.81 7.22 2.83
N LEU A 75 -1.26 7.77 3.97
CA LEU A 75 -0.50 8.77 4.74
C LEU A 75 0.78 8.19 5.38
N ARG A 76 0.80 6.89 5.64
CA ARG A 76 1.94 6.21 6.30
C ARG A 76 2.94 5.65 5.29
N LEU A 77 2.58 5.61 4.00
CA LEU A 77 3.48 5.12 2.97
C LEU A 77 4.68 6.07 2.79
N PRO A 78 5.89 5.54 2.59
CA PRO A 78 7.06 6.37 2.31
C PRO A 78 6.86 7.16 1.01
N HIS A 79 6.77 8.49 1.11
CA HIS A 79 6.61 9.39 -0.04
C HIS A 79 7.74 9.29 -1.08
N GLN A 80 8.89 8.70 -0.72
CA GLN A 80 9.99 8.46 -1.64
C GLN A 80 9.71 7.33 -2.64
N VAL A 81 8.81 6.40 -2.27
CA VAL A 81 8.48 5.21 -3.06
C VAL A 81 7.07 5.32 -3.64
N PHE A 82 6.13 5.87 -2.87
CA PHE A 82 4.72 5.95 -3.27
C PHE A 82 4.25 7.38 -3.48
N SER A 83 3.57 7.60 -4.60
CA SER A 83 2.86 8.84 -4.92
C SER A 83 1.35 8.60 -4.93
N CYS A 84 0.65 9.14 -3.93
CA CYS A 84 -0.79 8.94 -3.78
C CYS A 84 -1.60 10.14 -4.30
N ALA A 85 -2.54 9.89 -5.20
CA ALA A 85 -3.43 10.91 -5.74
C ALA A 85 -4.46 11.37 -4.69
N PHE A 86 -4.63 12.69 -4.56
CA PHE A 86 -5.75 13.22 -3.77
C PHE A 86 -7.04 13.13 -4.57
N ILE A 87 -7.92 12.22 -4.18
CA ILE A 87 -9.29 12.14 -4.71
C ILE A 87 -10.17 13.05 -3.83
N PRO A 88 -10.73 14.15 -4.37
CA PRO A 88 -11.63 15.06 -3.65
C PRO A 88 -12.98 14.42 -3.32
#